data_AF-A0A397FRK7-F1
#
_entry.id   AF-A0A397FRK7-F1
#
_cell.length_a   1.000
_cell.length_b   1.000
_cell.length_c   1.000
_cell.angle_alpha   90.00
_cell.angle_beta   90.00
_cell.angle_gamma   90.00
#
_symmetry.space_group_name_H-M   'P 1'
#
loop_
_entity.id
_entity.type
_entity.pdbx_description
1 polymer ?
#
loop_
_entity_poly.entity_id
_entity_poly.type
_entity_poly.pdbx_seq_one_letter_code
_entity_poly.pdbx_strand_id
1 'polypeptide(L)'
;MSELEKTNKSRKLWISIISWIVGLLLAYLITWLLLRISISDIWVSLKSIFASNEKLINYVPKLEAMGNKLEKAPVGRLIFPWVHKKLQEETIKDVLTGNFTGVNQGIKTYSFVVIGIWFLMLAALWAGFYYLIKWIVS
;
A
#
# COMPACT_ATOMS: atom_id res chain seq x y z
N MET A 1 -26.38 18.83 33.02
CA MET A 1 -26.20 18.32 31.64
C MET A 1 -27.44 17.52 31.30
N SER A 2 -28.29 18.03 30.42
CA SER A 2 -29.62 17.44 30.15
C SER A 2 -29.51 16.14 29.35
N GLU A 3 -30.49 15.23 29.46
CA GLU A 3 -30.48 13.99 28.68
C GLU A 3 -30.39 14.25 27.17
N LEU A 4 -31.00 15.33 26.69
CA LEU A 4 -30.92 15.82 25.30
C LEU A 4 -29.47 16.12 24.85
N GLU A 5 -28.63 16.65 25.74
CA GLU A 5 -27.22 16.96 25.47
C GLU A 5 -26.38 15.68 25.28
N LYS A 6 -26.65 14.65 26.09
CA LYS A 6 -26.01 13.33 25.97
C LYS A 6 -26.40 12.66 24.65
N THR A 7 -27.67 12.67 24.26
CA THR A 7 -28.16 12.03 23.04
C THR A 7 -27.61 12.71 21.78
N ASN A 8 -27.52 14.05 21.78
CA ASN A 8 -26.93 14.80 20.66
C ASN A 8 -25.42 14.55 20.52
N LYS A 9 -24.69 14.45 21.64
CA LYS A 9 -23.26 14.13 21.63
C LYS A 9 -22.99 12.73 21.07
N SER A 10 -23.81 11.74 21.47
CA SER A 10 -23.72 10.38 20.93
C SER A 10 -24.05 10.30 19.44
N ARG A 11 -25.10 11.00 18.96
CA ARG A 11 -25.41 11.04 17.51
C ARG A 11 -24.28 11.65 16.69
N LYS A 12 -23.69 12.77 17.13
CA LYS A 12 -22.54 13.39 16.44
C LYS A 12 -21.33 12.46 16.38
N LEU A 13 -21.09 11.69 17.44
CA LEU A 13 -20.00 10.72 17.49
C LEU A 13 -20.23 9.56 16.51
N TRP A 14 -21.45 9.01 16.43
CA TRP A 14 -21.80 7.98 15.44
C TRP A 14 -21.69 8.48 13.99
N ILE A 15 -22.15 9.69 13.71
CA ILE A 15 -22.02 10.32 12.38
C ILE A 15 -20.53 10.46 12.00
N SER A 16 -19.70 10.88 12.96
CA SER A 16 -18.25 10.98 12.75
C SER A 16 -17.62 9.62 12.45
N ILE A 17 -17.99 8.56 13.18
CA ILE A 17 -17.47 7.20 12.95
C ILE A 17 -17.88 6.70 11.56
N ILE A 18 -19.16 6.84 11.19
CA ILE A 18 -19.64 6.40 9.88
C ILE A 18 -18.93 7.15 8.76
N SER A 19 -18.77 8.47 8.89
CA SER A 19 -18.06 9.29 7.91
C SER A 19 -16.58 8.89 7.77
N TRP A 20 -15.92 8.54 8.87
CA TRP A 20 -14.57 7.98 8.86
C TRP A 20 -14.47 6.65 8.11
N ILE A 21 -15.41 5.73 8.35
CA ILE A 21 -15.45 4.42 7.68
C ILE A 21 -15.68 4.60 6.18
N VAL A 22 -16.63 5.45 5.80
CA VAL A 22 -16.91 5.74 4.38
C VAL A 22 -15.70 6.39 3.71
N GLY A 23 -15.04 7.35 4.38
CA GLY A 23 -13.81 7.97 3.89
C GLY A 23 -12.66 6.97 3.69
N LEU A 24 -12.52 5.99 4.59
CA LEU A 24 -11.53 4.93 4.46
C LEU A 24 -11.83 4.01 3.26
N LEU A 25 -13.10 3.63 3.06
CA LEU A 25 -13.53 2.81 1.92
C LEU A 25 -13.28 3.53 0.58
N LEU A 26 -13.58 4.83 0.51
CA LEU A 26 -13.30 5.65 -0.66
C LEU A 26 -11.79 5.78 -0.92
N ALA A 27 -11.00 6.04 0.12
CA ALA A 27 -9.54 6.11 0.03
C ALA A 27 -8.95 4.80 -0.49
N TYR A 28 -9.46 3.65 0.00
CA TYR A 28 -9.06 2.34 -0.48
C TYR A 28 -9.40 2.14 -1.97
N LEU A 29 -10.61 2.50 -2.39
CA LEU A 29 -11.04 2.36 -3.78
C LEU A 29 -10.21 3.24 -4.73
N ILE A 30 -9.92 4.48 -4.34
CA ILE A 30 -9.05 5.38 -5.11
C ILE A 30 -7.61 4.85 -5.16
N THR A 31 -7.09 4.37 -4.03
CA THR A 31 -5.75 3.74 -3.96
C THR A 31 -5.65 2.56 -4.93
N TRP A 32 -6.68 1.72 -4.96
CA TRP A 32 -6.76 0.59 -5.88
C TRP A 32 -6.80 1.04 -7.35
N LEU A 33 -7.58 2.07 -7.69
CA LEU A 33 -7.63 2.60 -9.06
C LEU A 33 -6.28 3.18 -9.52
N LEU A 34 -5.58 3.88 -8.62
CA LEU A 34 -4.33 4.58 -8.91
C LEU A 34 -3.09 3.67 -8.97
N LEU A 35 -3.05 2.60 -8.16
CA LEU A 35 -1.94 1.63 -8.14
C LEU A 35 -2.25 0.35 -8.93
N ARG A 36 -3.53 0.03 -9.20
CA ARG A 36 -4.00 -1.25 -9.78
C ARG A 36 -3.54 -2.50 -9.02
N ILE A 37 -3.15 -2.34 -7.75
CA ILE A 37 -2.74 -3.44 -6.85
C ILE A 37 -3.86 -3.74 -5.87
N SER A 38 -4.23 -5.01 -5.75
CA SER A 38 -5.24 -5.47 -4.79
C SER A 38 -4.65 -5.76 -3.40
N ILE A 39 -5.50 -5.89 -2.39
CA ILE A 39 -5.06 -6.33 -1.05
C ILE A 39 -4.39 -7.71 -1.08
N SER A 40 -4.75 -8.60 -2.01
CA SER A 40 -4.12 -9.92 -2.11
C SER A 40 -2.68 -9.81 -2.60
N ASP A 41 -2.42 -8.89 -3.52
CA ASP A 41 -1.08 -8.57 -3.99
C ASP A 41 -0.25 -8.03 -2.80
N ILE A 42 -0.77 -7.07 -2.02
CA ILE A 42 -0.10 -6.56 -0.81
C ILE A 42 0.20 -7.67 0.20
N TRP A 43 -0.72 -8.62 0.38
CA TRP A 43 -0.49 -9.80 1.21
C TRP A 43 0.62 -10.71 0.68
N VAL A 44 0.75 -10.85 -0.64
CA VAL A 44 1.88 -11.57 -1.26
C VAL A 44 3.20 -10.86 -0.96
N SER A 45 3.26 -9.53 -1.09
CA SER A 45 4.44 -8.75 -0.70
C SER A 45 4.77 -8.95 0.78
N LEU A 46 3.78 -8.88 1.67
CA LEU A 46 4.02 -9.04 3.10
C LEU A 46 4.53 -10.46 3.43
N LYS A 47 3.93 -11.49 2.84
CA LYS A 47 4.39 -12.88 3.02
C LYS A 47 5.80 -13.10 2.50
N SER A 48 6.18 -12.44 1.40
CA SER A 48 7.53 -12.56 0.84
C SER A 48 8.62 -11.94 1.72
N ILE A 49 8.29 -10.90 2.51
CA ILE A 49 9.23 -10.28 3.46
C ILE A 49 9.64 -11.28 4.55
N PHE A 50 8.66 -12.01 5.09
CA PHE A 50 8.86 -13.00 6.15
C PHE A 50 9.14 -14.41 5.65
N ALA A 51 9.13 -14.63 4.32
CA ALA A 51 9.43 -15.94 3.74
C ALA A 51 10.90 -16.31 3.95
N SER A 52 11.15 -17.62 4.12
CA SER A 52 12.49 -18.18 4.01
C SER A 52 12.97 -18.11 2.54
N ASN A 53 14.29 -18.07 2.35
CA ASN A 53 14.92 -17.96 1.04
C ASN A 53 14.41 -19.01 0.03
N GLU A 54 14.22 -20.25 0.48
CA GLU A 54 13.69 -21.35 -0.35
C GLU A 54 12.25 -21.10 -0.82
N LYS A 55 11.42 -20.48 0.03
CA LYS A 55 10.02 -20.17 -0.29
C LYS A 55 9.88 -18.89 -1.11
N LEU A 56 10.90 -18.03 -1.10
CA LEU A 56 10.92 -16.73 -1.77
C LEU A 56 10.81 -16.87 -3.30
N ILE A 57 11.39 -17.94 -3.85
CA ILE A 57 11.30 -18.32 -5.27
C ILE A 57 9.83 -18.46 -5.72
N ASN A 58 8.95 -18.99 -4.87
CA ASN A 58 7.53 -19.15 -5.19
C ASN A 58 6.75 -17.82 -5.25
N TYR A 59 7.33 -16.75 -4.69
CA TYR A 59 6.73 -15.41 -4.69
C TYR A 59 7.25 -14.54 -5.85
N VAL A 60 8.41 -14.87 -6.43
CA VAL A 60 9.00 -14.10 -7.55
C VAL A 60 8.02 -13.88 -8.71
N PRO A 61 7.33 -14.91 -9.25
CA PRO A 61 6.41 -14.70 -10.38
C PRO A 61 5.22 -13.80 -10.01
N LYS A 62 4.78 -13.85 -8.74
CA LYS A 62 3.66 -13.04 -8.25
C LYS A 62 4.07 -11.58 -8.05
N LEU A 63 5.29 -11.35 -7.56
CA LEU A 63 5.86 -10.01 -7.40
C LEU A 63 6.17 -9.36 -8.75
N GLU A 64 6.60 -10.15 -9.74
CA GLU A 64 6.79 -9.70 -11.12
C GLU A 64 5.46 -9.32 -11.78
N ALA A 65 4.43 -10.18 -11.65
CA ALA A 65 3.08 -9.85 -12.14
C ALA A 65 2.52 -8.57 -11.49
N MET A 66 2.80 -8.35 -10.21
CA MET A 66 2.45 -7.12 -9.52
C MET A 66 3.25 -5.92 -10.02
N GLY A 67 4.55 -6.06 -10.26
CA GLY A 67 5.37 -5.02 -10.90
C GLY A 67 4.81 -4.60 -12.26
N ASN A 68 4.40 -5.56 -13.07
CA ASN A 68 3.76 -5.31 -14.36
C ASN A 68 2.41 -4.57 -14.25
N LYS A 69 1.62 -4.83 -13.19
CA LYS A 69 0.38 -4.07 -12.92
C LYS A 69 0.69 -2.63 -12.54
N LEU A 70 1.71 -2.44 -11.70
CA LEU A 70 2.18 -1.15 -11.21
C LEU A 70 2.71 -0.28 -12.34
N GLU A 71 3.53 -0.81 -13.24
CA GLU A 71 4.02 -0.05 -14.40
C GLU A 71 2.89 0.46 -15.30
N LYS A 72 1.79 -0.29 -15.38
CA LYS A 72 0.58 0.08 -16.13
C LYS A 72 -0.36 1.00 -15.35
N ALA A 73 -0.11 1.22 -14.06
CA ALA A 73 -0.95 2.04 -13.20
C ALA A 73 -0.60 3.53 -13.35
N PRO A 74 -1.58 4.45 -13.21
CA PRO A 74 -1.36 5.88 -13.37
C PRO A 74 -0.24 6.44 -12.48
N VAL A 75 -0.27 6.11 -11.19
CA VAL A 75 0.74 6.55 -10.22
C VAL A 75 1.94 5.61 -10.24
N GLY A 76 1.71 4.33 -10.49
CA GLY A 76 2.79 3.35 -10.57
C GLY A 76 3.79 3.68 -11.68
N ARG A 77 3.34 4.18 -12.84
CA ARG A 77 4.23 4.63 -13.93
C ARG A 77 5.16 5.79 -13.53
N LEU A 78 4.81 6.59 -12.53
CA LEU A 78 5.64 7.71 -12.07
C LEU A 78 6.68 7.27 -11.03
N ILE A 79 6.28 6.39 -10.10
CA ILE A 79 7.10 6.07 -8.92
C ILE A 79 7.90 4.78 -9.14
N PHE A 80 7.35 3.80 -9.87
CA PHE A 80 7.93 2.47 -9.99
C PHE A 80 9.11 2.31 -10.95
N PRO A 81 9.28 3.09 -12.02
CA PRO A 81 10.49 2.98 -12.84
C PRO A 81 11.77 3.21 -12.02
N TRP A 82 11.72 4.14 -11.05
CA TRP A 82 12.82 4.40 -10.14
C TRP A 82 13.08 3.24 -9.18
N VAL A 83 12.02 2.71 -8.55
CA VAL A 83 12.10 1.57 -7.63
C VAL A 83 12.60 0.32 -8.35
N HIS A 84 12.07 0.03 -9.55
CA HIS A 84 12.41 -1.13 -10.36
C HIS A 84 13.86 -1.08 -10.85
N LYS A 85 14.31 0.09 -11.34
CA LYS A 85 15.70 0.27 -11.78
C LYS A 85 16.69 0.09 -10.63
N LYS A 86 16.40 0.67 -9.47
CA LYS A 86 17.25 0.52 -8.28
C LYS A 86 17.34 -0.95 -7.83
N LEU A 87 16.22 -1.68 -7.90
CA LEU A 87 16.19 -3.08 -7.56
C LEU A 87 16.96 -3.96 -8.56
N GLN A 88 16.80 -3.71 -9.86
CA GLN A 88 17.51 -4.44 -10.90
C GLN A 88 19.02 -4.21 -10.81
N GLU A 89 19.48 -2.98 -10.56
CA GLU A 89 20.91 -2.69 -10.43
C GLU A 89 21.56 -3.42 -9.25
N GLU A 90 20.89 -3.51 -8.09
CA GLU A 90 21.37 -4.26 -6.93
C GLU A 90 21.26 -5.78 -7.17
N THR A 91 20.13 -6.25 -7.70
CA THR A 91 19.87 -7.69 -7.89
C THR A 91 20.76 -8.30 -8.99
N ILE A 92 20.99 -7.60 -10.11
CA ILE A 92 21.81 -8.11 -11.22
C ILE A 92 23.27 -8.25 -10.77
N LYS A 93 23.79 -7.31 -9.98
CA LYS A 93 25.15 -7.41 -9.40
C LYS A 93 25.30 -8.61 -8.49
N ASP A 94 24.29 -8.89 -7.67
CA ASP A 94 24.30 -10.04 -6.75
C ASP A 94 24.13 -11.39 -7.46
N VAL A 95 23.34 -11.45 -8.54
CA VAL A 95 23.23 -12.67 -9.37
C VAL A 95 24.55 -12.97 -10.08
N LEU A 96 25.20 -11.96 -10.68
CA LEU A 96 26.46 -12.13 -11.42
C LEU A 96 27.64 -12.53 -10.52
N THR A 97 27.56 -12.24 -9.23
CA THR A 97 28.57 -12.63 -8.23
C THR A 97 28.25 -13.94 -7.52
N GLY A 98 27.14 -14.61 -7.86
CA GLY A 98 26.71 -15.85 -7.22
C GLY A 98 26.13 -15.67 -5.81
N ASN A 99 25.83 -14.43 -5.41
CA ASN A 99 25.33 -14.07 -4.09
C ASN A 99 23.79 -14.12 -4.03
N PHE A 100 23.22 -15.33 -3.93
CA PHE A 100 21.77 -15.54 -3.81
C PHE A 100 21.15 -14.91 -2.54
N THR A 101 21.97 -14.57 -1.55
CA THR A 101 21.53 -13.82 -0.36
C THR A 101 21.13 -12.39 -0.72
N GLY A 102 21.89 -11.74 -1.60
CA GLY A 102 21.61 -10.38 -2.06
C GLY A 102 20.35 -10.27 -2.92
N VAL A 103 20.09 -11.28 -3.75
CA VAL A 103 18.83 -11.40 -4.51
C VAL A 103 17.61 -11.49 -3.59
N ASN A 104 17.69 -12.31 -2.53
CA ASN A 104 16.64 -12.40 -1.53
C ASN A 104 16.42 -11.07 -0.79
N GLN A 105 17.50 -10.37 -0.48
CA GLN A 105 17.43 -9.04 0.13
C GLN A 105 16.78 -8.01 -0.81
N GLY A 106 17.10 -8.04 -2.11
CA GLY A 106 16.47 -7.21 -3.13
C GLY A 106 14.95 -7.42 -3.19
N ILE A 107 14.50 -8.68 -3.22
CA ILE A 107 13.06 -9.00 -3.26
C ILE A 107 12.33 -8.54 -1.98
N LYS A 108 12.98 -8.67 -0.81
CA LYS A 108 12.42 -8.17 0.46
C LYS A 108 12.33 -6.64 0.47
N THR A 109 13.36 -5.96 -0.01
CA THR A 109 13.39 -4.50 -0.15
C THR A 109 12.28 -4.02 -1.09
N TYR A 110 12.12 -4.66 -2.25
CA TYR A 110 11.04 -4.36 -3.19
C TYR A 110 9.68 -4.44 -2.52
N SER A 111 9.43 -5.57 -1.85
CA SER A 111 8.16 -5.84 -1.19
C SER A 111 7.90 -4.84 -0.07
N PHE A 112 8.92 -4.43 0.67
CA PHE A 112 8.82 -3.39 1.69
C PHE A 112 8.44 -2.04 1.07
N VAL A 113 9.10 -1.63 -0.02
CA VAL A 113 8.83 -0.38 -0.72
C VAL A 113 7.42 -0.35 -1.28
N VAL A 114 6.96 -1.44 -1.91
CA VAL A 114 5.60 -1.55 -2.45
C VAL A 114 4.55 -1.36 -1.36
N ILE A 115 4.72 -2.05 -0.23
CA ILE A 115 3.81 -1.95 0.91
C ILE A 115 3.82 -0.53 1.48
N GLY A 116 5.01 0.06 1.63
CA GLY A 116 5.18 1.42 2.11
C GLY A 116 4.45 2.44 1.24
N ILE A 117 4.63 2.38 -0.09
CA ILE A 117 3.94 3.26 -1.04
C ILE A 117 2.42 3.09 -0.94
N TRP A 118 1.94 1.85 -0.88
CA TRP A 118 0.50 1.57 -0.77
C TRP A 118 -0.11 2.16 0.51
N PHE A 119 0.54 1.95 1.67
CA PHE A 119 0.08 2.50 2.94
C PHE A 119 0.14 4.03 2.99
N LEU A 120 1.23 4.62 2.49
CA LEU A 120 1.37 6.08 2.43
C LEU A 120 0.29 6.72 1.56
N MET A 121 -0.02 6.11 0.41
CA MET A 121 -1.04 6.65 -0.48
C MET A 121 -2.44 6.52 0.12
N LEU A 122 -2.74 5.38 0.76
CA LEU A 122 -3.99 5.19 1.49
C LEU A 122 -4.13 6.20 2.64
N ALA A 123 -3.08 6.39 3.44
CA ALA A 123 -3.07 7.33 4.55
C ALA A 123 -3.23 8.78 4.08
N ALA A 124 -2.56 9.17 3.00
CA ALA A 124 -2.68 10.50 2.41
C ALA A 124 -4.10 10.78 1.92
N LEU A 125 -4.70 9.84 1.19
CA LEU A 125 -6.09 9.95 0.73
C LEU A 125 -7.07 10.00 1.89
N TRP A 126 -6.88 9.14 2.88
CA TRP A 126 -7.74 9.09 4.07
C TRP A 126 -7.65 10.37 4.90
N ALA A 127 -6.45 10.91 5.10
CA ALA A 127 -6.24 12.20 5.73
C ALA A 127 -6.91 13.34 4.94
N GLY A 128 -6.80 13.31 3.60
CA GLY A 128 -7.50 14.26 2.73
C GLY A 128 -9.01 14.25 2.93
N PHE A 129 -9.64 13.06 2.95
CA PHE A 129 -11.05 12.92 3.25
C PHE A 129 -11.41 13.39 4.66
N TYR A 130 -10.58 13.08 5.66
CA TYR A 130 -10.77 13.55 7.01
C TYR A 130 -10.83 15.08 7.10
N TYR A 131 -9.90 15.78 6.45
CA TYR A 131 -9.90 17.25 6.40
C TYR A 131 -11.12 17.80 5.65
N LEU A 132 -11.52 17.17 4.54
CA LEU A 132 -12.72 17.53 3.78
C LEU A 132 -14.00 17.41 4.62
N ILE A 133 -14.17 16.28 5.31
CA ILE A 133 -15.32 16.05 6.19
C ILE A 133 -15.32 17.06 7.34
N LYS A 134 -14.17 17.31 7.96
CA LYS A 134 -14.04 18.29 9.04
C LYS A 134 -14.40 19.70 8.56
N TRP A 135 -14.02 20.07 7.34
CA TRP A 135 -14.37 21.37 6.75
C TRP A 135 -15.88 21.49 6.44
N ILE A 136 -16.52 20.43 5.94
CA ILE A 136 -17.97 20.43 5.64
C ILE A 136 -18.82 20.48 6.91
N VAL A 137 -18.35 19.87 8.00
CA VAL A 137 -19.10 19.76 9.27
C VAL A 137 -18.84 20.95 10.22
N SER A 138 -17.75 21.69 10.04
CA SER A 138 -17.39 22.87 10.83
C SER A 138 -18.20 24.11 10.42
#